data_AF-A0AAD7AMX3-F1
#
_entry.id   AF-A0AAD7AMX3-F1
#
_cell.length_a   1.000
_cell.length_b   1.000
_cell.length_c   1.000
_cell.angle_alpha   90.00
_cell.angle_beta   90.00
_cell.angle_gamma   90.00
#
_symmetry.space_group_name_H-M   'P 1'
#
loop_
_entity.id
_entity.type
_entity.pdbx_description
1 polymer ?
#
loop_
_entity_poly.entity_id
_entity_poly.type
_entity_poly.pdbx_seq_one_letter_code
_entity_poly.pdbx_strand_id
1 'polypeptide(L)'
;GVCVNYARPDVAAAFAVYWGDNSAHNRGLGIPGRQLDSRTVLHAILFALTMANPSRVIEISTTSKYAVRSICYLAGGNHTRGWTCANGDLLDLIARAIQARSAQTVFTFI
;
A
#
# COMPACT_ATOMS: atom_id res chain seq x y z
N GLY A 1 -7.85 2.54 8.01
CA GLY A 1 -9.31 2.40 8.05
C GLY A 1 -9.72 1.14 7.33
N VAL A 2 -10.54 0.31 7.95
CA VAL A 2 -11.09 -0.92 7.34
C VAL A 2 -12.40 -0.55 6.63
N CYS A 3 -12.56 -0.97 5.37
CA CYS A 3 -13.84 -0.86 4.67
C CYS A 3 -14.79 -1.95 5.17
N VAL A 4 -15.99 -1.54 5.58
CA VAL A 4 -17.08 -2.41 6.04
C VAL A 4 -18.20 -2.32 5.00
N ASN A 5 -18.17 -3.14 3.95
CA ASN A 5 -19.33 -3.61 3.16
C ASN A 5 -18.90 -4.30 1.86
N TYR A 6 -19.01 -5.63 1.83
CA TYR A 6 -18.43 -6.51 0.79
C TYR A 6 -19.26 -6.73 -0.48
N ALA A 7 -20.40 -6.04 -0.71
CA ALA A 7 -21.32 -6.53 -1.74
C ALA A 7 -22.23 -5.48 -2.40
N ARG A 8 -21.72 -4.33 -2.85
CA ARG A 8 -22.45 -3.49 -3.82
C ARG A 8 -21.53 -2.96 -4.92
N PRO A 9 -22.02 -2.85 -6.18
CA PRO A 9 -21.24 -2.34 -7.31
C PRO A 9 -20.85 -0.85 -7.19
N ASP A 10 -21.45 -0.13 -6.23
CA ASP A 10 -21.27 1.32 -6.04
C ASP A 10 -20.46 1.68 -4.78
N VAL A 11 -19.77 0.72 -4.16
CA VAL A 11 -19.00 0.98 -2.93
C VAL A 11 -17.64 1.60 -3.28
N ALA A 12 -17.40 2.82 -2.80
CA ALA A 12 -16.11 3.48 -2.89
C ALA A 12 -15.18 2.99 -1.76
N ALA A 13 -14.13 2.25 -2.11
CA ALA A 13 -13.02 2.01 -1.18
C ALA A 13 -12.31 3.33 -0.96
N ALA A 14 -12.11 3.68 0.30
CA ALA A 14 -11.27 4.79 0.67
C ALA A 14 -10.09 4.26 1.50
N PHE A 15 -8.92 4.84 1.28
CA PHE A 15 -7.80 4.69 2.20
C PHE A 15 -7.49 6.03 2.84
N ALA A 16 -6.94 5.98 4.04
CA ALA A 16 -6.45 7.16 4.74
C ALA A 16 -4.99 6.90 5.12
N VAL A 17 -4.13 7.88 4.82
CA VAL A 17 -2.76 7.89 5.31
C VAL A 17 -2.68 8.94 6.41
N TYR A 18 -2.26 8.51 7.59
CA TYR A 18 -2.10 9.35 8.76
C TYR A 18 -0.61 9.51 9.07
N TRP A 19 -0.14 10.75 9.14
CA TRP A 19 1.26 11.13 9.34
C TRP A 19 1.51 11.78 10.71
N GLY A 20 0.48 11.91 11.55
CA GLY A 20 0.52 12.62 12.83
C GLY A 20 -0.55 13.71 12.94
N ASP A 21 -0.75 14.23 14.16
CA ASP A 21 -1.74 15.27 14.43
C ASP A 21 -1.42 16.55 13.64
N ASN A 22 -2.43 17.16 13.02
CA ASN A 22 -2.32 18.37 12.20
C ASN A 22 -1.33 18.30 11.01
N SER A 23 -0.90 17.11 10.59
CA SER A 23 -0.05 17.00 9.40
C SER A 23 -0.85 17.32 8.13
N ALA A 24 -0.36 18.27 7.33
CA ALA A 24 -0.92 18.60 6.01
C ALA A 24 -0.88 17.43 5.01
N HIS A 25 -0.14 16.36 5.34
CA HIS A 25 -0.05 15.14 4.54
C HIS A 25 -1.15 14.12 4.87
N ASN A 26 -1.96 14.36 5.91
CA ASN A 26 -3.12 13.54 6.22
C ASN A 26 -4.12 13.62 5.08
N ARG A 27 -4.33 12.49 4.39
CA ARG A 27 -5.17 12.42 3.19
C ARG A 27 -6.03 11.18 3.25
N GLY A 28 -7.34 11.35 3.06
CA GLY A 28 -8.27 10.30 2.70
C GLY A 28 -8.55 10.35 1.20
N LEU A 29 -8.35 9.25 0.48
CA LEU A 29 -8.57 9.19 -0.96
C LEU A 29 -9.42 7.97 -1.32
N GLY A 30 -10.39 8.19 -2.20
CA GLY A 30 -11.19 7.13 -2.83
C GLY A 30 -10.40 6.45 -3.95
N ILE A 31 -10.53 5.13 -4.07
CA ILE A 31 -9.87 4.34 -5.10
C ILE A 31 -10.89 4.01 -6.19
N PRO A 32 -10.62 4.39 -7.46
CA PRO A 32 -11.44 3.96 -8.58
C PRO A 32 -11.18 2.47 -8.88
N GLY A 33 -12.24 1.68 -9.07
CA GLY A 33 -12.17 0.32 -9.61
C GLY A 33 -12.66 -0.81 -8.69
N ARG A 34 -12.49 -2.06 -9.16
CA ARG A 34 -13.01 -3.28 -8.55
C ARG A 34 -12.44 -3.48 -7.14
N GLN A 35 -13.35 -3.43 -6.18
CA GLN A 35 -13.13 -3.47 -4.73
C GLN A 35 -12.71 -4.87 -4.28
N LEU A 36 -11.41 -5.15 -4.31
CA LEU A 36 -10.83 -6.24 -3.51
C LEU A 36 -10.00 -5.56 -2.44
N ASP A 37 -10.29 -5.79 -1.15
CA ASP A 37 -9.69 -5.01 -0.04
C ASP A 37 -8.16 -4.99 -0.10
N SER A 38 -7.59 -6.08 -0.59
CA SER A 38 -6.15 -6.22 -0.80
C SER A 38 -5.59 -5.18 -1.77
N ARG A 39 -6.28 -4.92 -2.89
CA ARG A 39 -5.85 -3.93 -3.89
C ARG A 39 -5.96 -2.51 -3.35
N THR A 40 -7.00 -2.23 -2.57
CA THR A 40 -7.18 -0.95 -1.88
C THR A 40 -6.01 -0.63 -0.95
N VAL A 41 -5.61 -1.60 -0.14
CA VAL A 41 -4.49 -1.43 0.78
C VAL A 41 -3.18 -1.23 0.02
N LEU A 42 -2.95 -1.95 -1.09
CA LEU A 42 -1.74 -1.77 -1.90
C LEU A 42 -1.66 -0.36 -2.50
N HIS A 43 -2.77 0.18 -3.02
CA HIS A 43 -2.81 1.57 -3.49
C HIS A 43 -2.51 2.57 -2.37
N ALA A 44 -3.03 2.34 -1.16
CA ALA A 44 -2.75 3.18 -0.01
C ALA A 44 -1.25 3.21 0.32
N ILE A 45 -0.60 2.04 0.30
CA ILE A 45 0.83 1.88 0.53
C ILE A 45 1.64 2.59 -0.56
N LEU A 46 1.30 2.38 -1.83
CA LEU A 46 1.97 3.05 -2.95
C LEU A 46 1.86 4.58 -2.81
N PHE A 47 0.67 5.09 -2.52
CA PHE A 47 0.45 6.51 -2.31
C PHE A 47 1.29 7.05 -1.14
N ALA A 48 1.29 6.36 0.00
CA ALA A 48 2.10 6.74 1.16
C ALA A 48 3.59 6.82 0.79
N LEU A 49 4.12 5.81 0.07
CA LEU A 49 5.51 5.78 -0.38
C LEU A 49 5.87 6.92 -1.34
N THR A 50 4.95 7.30 -2.24
CA THR A 50 5.18 8.41 -3.19
C THR A 50 5.12 9.78 -2.54
N MET A 51 4.33 9.94 -1.47
CA MET A 51 4.21 11.20 -0.73
C MET A 51 5.33 11.37 0.31
N ALA A 52 5.88 10.26 0.79
CA ALA A 52 6.94 10.24 1.77
C ALA A 52 8.23 10.84 1.22
N ASN A 53 8.93 11.64 2.04
CA ASN A 53 10.30 12.03 1.71
C ASN A 53 11.19 10.77 1.53
N PRO A 54 11.87 10.57 0.39
CA PRO A 54 12.69 9.38 0.11
C PRO A 54 13.88 9.19 1.06
N SER A 55 14.35 10.27 1.68
CA SER A 55 15.52 10.30 2.57
C SER A 55 15.17 10.20 4.05
N ARG A 56 13.89 10.03 4.40
CA ARG A 56 13.45 9.80 5.79
C ARG A 56 12.89 8.40 5.96
N VAL A 57 13.13 7.80 7.12
CA VAL A 57 12.51 6.52 7.46
C VAL A 57 11.00 6.69 7.46
N ILE A 58 10.30 5.74 6.85
CA ILE A 58 8.84 5.64 6.90
C ILE A 58 8.45 4.33 7.57
N GLU A 59 7.51 4.41 8.51
CA GLU A 59 6.84 3.24 9.07
C GLU A 59 5.41 3.18 8.53
N ILE A 60 5.05 2.04 7.96
CA ILE A 60 3.73 1.77 7.39
C ILE A 60 3.07 0.68 8.22
N SER A 61 2.07 1.07 9.00
CA SER A 61 1.26 0.15 9.80
C SER A 61 -0.01 -0.25 9.04
N THR A 62 -0.27 -1.56 8.93
CA THR A 62 -1.44 -2.08 8.20
C THR A 62 -2.00 -3.37 8.81
N THR A 63 -3.32 -3.52 8.76
CA THR A 63 -4.04 -4.74 9.17
C THR A 63 -4.11 -5.78 8.04
N SER A 64 -3.48 -5.53 6.89
CA SER A 64 -3.47 -6.46 5.76
C SER A 64 -2.27 -7.39 5.81
N LYS A 65 -2.49 -8.62 6.29
CA LYS A 65 -1.48 -9.70 6.22
C LYS A 65 -1.02 -9.96 4.79
N TYR A 66 -1.94 -9.83 3.83
CA TYR A 66 -1.63 -10.01 2.42
C TYR A 66 -0.63 -8.97 1.92
N ALA A 67 -0.81 -7.68 2.26
CA ALA A 67 0.10 -6.63 1.83
C ALA A 67 1.50 -6.81 2.43
N VAL A 68 1.60 -7.01 3.76
CA VAL A 68 2.87 -7.24 4.44
C VAL A 68 3.58 -8.46 3.85
N ARG A 69 2.85 -9.57 3.65
CA ARG A 69 3.47 -10.79 3.12
C ARG A 69 3.94 -10.65 1.68
N SER A 70 3.13 -10.03 0.84
CA SER A 70 3.43 -9.85 -0.58
C SER A 70 4.63 -8.93 -0.81
N ILE A 71 4.72 -7.85 -0.03
CA ILE A 71 5.78 -6.84 -0.16
C ILE A 71 7.07 -7.31 0.52
N CYS A 72 7.01 -7.78 1.77
CA CYS A 72 8.22 -8.06 2.55
C CYS A 72 8.84 -9.44 2.26
N TYR A 73 8.02 -10.46 1.98
CA TYR A 73 8.50 -11.85 1.89
C TYR A 73 8.42 -12.44 0.47
N LEU A 74 7.41 -12.06 -0.32
CA LEU A 74 7.20 -12.65 -1.65
C LEU A 74 7.75 -11.81 -2.80
N ALA A 75 8.16 -10.55 -2.56
CA ALA A 75 8.60 -9.64 -3.61
C ALA A 75 9.76 -10.20 -4.45
N GLY A 76 10.78 -10.79 -3.82
CA GLY A 76 11.91 -11.38 -4.54
C GLY A 76 11.51 -12.51 -5.49
N GLY A 77 10.66 -13.43 -5.01
CA GLY A 77 10.14 -14.53 -5.84
C GLY A 77 9.15 -14.09 -6.91
N ASN A 78 8.40 -13.00 -6.67
CA ASN A 78 7.50 -12.43 -7.67
C ASN A 78 8.28 -11.68 -8.76
N HIS A 79 9.36 -10.98 -8.39
CA HIS A 79 10.23 -10.28 -9.33
C HIS A 79 10.87 -11.25 -10.34
N THR A 80 11.40 -12.40 -9.88
CA THR A 80 11.97 -13.41 -10.78
C THR A 80 10.96 -14.06 -11.73
N ARG A 81 9.67 -14.01 -11.37
CA ARG A 81 8.54 -14.50 -12.19
C ARG A 81 7.85 -13.39 -12.99
N GLY A 82 8.46 -12.20 -13.06
CA GLY A 82 7.93 -11.06 -13.81
C GLY A 82 6.59 -10.53 -13.30
N TRP A 83 6.34 -10.62 -11.99
CA TRP A 83 5.14 -10.08 -11.33
C TRP A 83 3.81 -10.63 -11.88
N THR A 84 3.79 -11.89 -12.32
CA THR A 84 2.60 -12.56 -12.88
C THR A 84 1.56 -12.98 -11.83
N CYS A 85 1.70 -12.54 -10.58
CA CYS A 85 0.81 -12.86 -9.46
C CYS A 85 -0.38 -11.88 -9.34
N ALA A 86 -1.33 -12.21 -8.46
CA ALA A 86 -2.44 -11.31 -8.16
C ALA A 86 -1.94 -9.96 -7.64
N ASN A 87 -2.44 -8.86 -8.21
CA ASN A 87 -1.98 -7.48 -7.96
C ASN A 87 -0.49 -7.24 -8.25
N GLY A 88 0.13 -8.08 -9.09
CA GLY A 88 1.55 -7.96 -9.43
C GLY A 88 1.92 -6.61 -10.04
N ASP A 89 0.99 -5.98 -10.76
CA ASP A 89 1.12 -4.62 -11.28
C ASP A 89 1.39 -3.58 -10.18
N LEU A 90 0.61 -3.60 -9.09
CA LEU A 90 0.83 -2.70 -7.95
C LEU A 90 2.04 -3.11 -7.12
N LEU A 91 2.29 -4.41 -6.97
CA LEU A 91 3.43 -4.90 -6.20
C LEU A 91 4.76 -4.52 -6.86
N ASP A 92 4.84 -4.53 -8.20
CA ASP A 92 6.02 -4.04 -8.93
C ASP A 92 6.24 -2.55 -8.67
N LEU A 93 5.19 -1.72 -8.79
CA LEU A 93 5.28 -0.29 -8.53
C LEU A 93 5.71 0.02 -7.09
N ILE A 94 5.17 -0.72 -6.11
CA ILE A 94 5.55 -0.59 -4.70
C ILE A 94 7.01 -1.00 -4.50
N ALA A 95 7.45 -2.12 -5.08
CA ALA A 95 8.83 -2.58 -4.97
C ALA A 95 9.81 -1.55 -5.54
N ARG A 96 9.51 -0.98 -6.71
CA ARG A 96 10.29 0.10 -7.32
C ARG A 96 10.30 1.35 -6.46
N ALA A 97 9.14 1.75 -5.91
CA ALA A 97 9.04 2.89 -5.03
C ALA A 97 9.88 2.71 -3.75
N ILE A 98 9.93 1.50 -3.19
CA ILE A 98 10.79 1.17 -2.04
C ILE A 98 12.27 1.23 -2.45
N GLN A 99 12.64 0.61 -3.58
CA GLN A 99 14.02 0.61 -4.08
C GLN A 99 14.56 2.00 -4.40
N ALA A 100 13.70 2.93 -4.84
CA ALA A 100 14.08 4.30 -5.14
C ALA A 100 14.35 5.15 -3.88
N ARG A 101 14.03 4.65 -2.68
CA ARG A 101 14.25 5.37 -1.42
C ARG A 101 15.66 5.11 -0.89
N SER A 102 16.30 6.17 -0.38
CA SER A 102 17.60 6.07 0.28
C SER A 102 17.47 5.70 1.76
N ALA A 103 16.33 6.02 2.38
CA ALA A 103 16.02 5.66 3.76
C ALA A 103 15.13 4.42 3.85
N GLN A 104 15.18 3.77 5.01
CA GLN A 104 14.47 2.52 5.27
C GLN A 104 12.94 2.69 5.20
N THR A 105 12.27 1.65 4.68
CA THR A 105 10.82 1.48 4.77
C THR A 105 10.53 0.32 5.71
N VAL A 106 9.81 0.59 6.80
CA VAL A 106 9.43 -0.39 7.82
C VAL A 106 7.95 -0.72 7.67
N PHE A 107 7.60 -2.00 7.67
CA PHE A 107 6.21 -2.45 7.64
C PHE A 107 5.85 -3.15 8.96
N THR A 108 4.78 -2.66 9.60
CA THR A 108 4.28 -3.20 10.87
C THR A 108 2.86 -3.74 10.68
N PHE A 109 2.64 -5.01 11.04
CA PHE A 109 1.30 -5.59 11.07
C PHE A 109 0.63 -5.28 12.41
N ILE A 110 -0.57 -4.69 12.37
CA ILE A 110 -1.37 -4.31 13.55
C ILE A 110 -2.74 -4.98 13.55
#